data_AF-A0A848UYF3-F1
#
_entry.id   AF-A0A848UYF3-F1
#
_cell.length_a   1.000
_cell.length_b   1.000
_cell.length_c   1.000
_cell.angle_alpha   90.00
_cell.angle_beta   90.00
_cell.angle_gamma   90.00
#
_symmetry.space_group_name_H-M   'P 1'
#
loop_
_entity.id
_entity.type
_entity.pdbx_description
1 polymer ?
#
loop_
_entity_poly.entity_id
_entity_poly.type
_entity_poly.pdbx_seq_one_letter_code
_entity_poly.pdbx_strand_id
1 'polypeptide(L)'
;MNVTRVAYYDTSDTLEVCCYGMWGVYPFLPSGKILGSDRQKGLYIFRLDLPVDQENPQVHLFPNPGNGELTLDLVEIKAAELDLLVFDSVGRLVHADVYSRADAHSNWATLDLSRLPQGTYFLKFIWEAGVASTEFIHQAN
;
A
#
# COMPACT_ATOMS: atom_id res chain seq x y z
N MET A 1 6.58 12.37 -2.93
CA MET A 1 6.43 11.62 -1.66
C MET A 1 5.60 12.50 -0.72
N ASN A 2 4.41 12.04 -0.30
CA ASN A 2 3.54 12.78 0.63
C ASN A 2 3.67 12.14 2.01
N VAL A 3 4.18 12.90 3.00
CA VAL A 3 4.35 12.40 4.37
C VAL A 3 3.11 12.77 5.18
N THR A 4 2.42 11.78 5.72
CA THR A 4 1.22 11.97 6.56
C THR A 4 1.49 11.43 7.96
N ARG A 5 1.16 12.22 9.00
CA ARG A 5 1.25 11.77 10.40
C ARG A 5 0.06 10.87 10.72
N VAL A 6 0.33 9.60 10.98
CA VAL A 6 -0.72 8.58 11.26
C VAL A 6 -0.93 8.32 12.77
N ALA A 7 0.04 8.66 13.62
CA ALA A 7 -0.06 8.55 15.08
C ALA A 7 0.83 9.57 15.78
N TYR A 8 0.54 9.83 17.05
CA TYR A 8 1.33 10.69 17.94
C TYR A 8 1.14 10.27 19.40
N TYR A 9 2.23 10.25 20.15
CA TYR A 9 2.22 10.05 21.60
C TYR A 9 3.29 10.95 22.22
N ASP A 10 2.90 11.70 23.25
CA ASP A 10 3.84 12.52 24.03
C ASP A 10 4.30 11.74 25.26
N THR A 11 5.61 11.77 25.53
CA THR A 11 6.23 11.09 26.66
C THR A 11 6.54 12.02 27.83
N SER A 12 6.52 13.34 27.60
CA SER A 12 6.79 14.35 28.61
C SER A 12 5.48 14.87 29.21
N ASP A 13 5.44 14.99 30.54
CA ASP A 13 4.33 15.67 31.24
C ASP A 13 4.67 17.16 31.46
N THR A 14 5.84 17.59 31.00
CA THR A 14 6.37 18.93 31.17
C THR A 14 6.55 19.60 29.82
N LEU A 15 6.39 20.91 29.79
CA LEU A 15 6.73 21.75 28.63
C LEU A 15 8.20 22.20 28.68
N GLU A 16 9.02 21.61 29.57
CA GLU A 16 10.43 21.96 29.69
C GLU A 16 11.20 21.47 28.45
N VAL A 17 11.87 22.41 27.80
CA VAL A 17 12.34 22.23 26.41
C VAL A 17 13.70 21.54 26.34
N CYS A 18 14.50 21.56 27.41
CA CYS A 18 15.74 20.77 27.42
C CYS A 18 15.57 19.48 28.18
N CYS A 19 16.06 18.42 27.54
CA CYS A 19 16.58 17.27 28.25
C CYS A 19 15.49 16.33 28.82
N TYR A 20 14.20 16.60 28.58
CA TYR A 20 13.07 15.75 28.92
C TYR A 20 12.53 14.99 27.71
N GLY A 21 12.00 13.79 27.95
CA GLY A 21 11.28 13.01 26.95
C GLY A 21 12.15 12.01 26.17
N MET A 22 11.61 11.59 25.03
CA MET A 22 12.20 10.59 24.14
C MET A 22 13.42 11.10 23.39
N TRP A 23 14.53 10.38 23.49
CA TRP A 23 15.79 10.70 22.80
C TRP A 23 16.16 9.67 21.73
N GLY A 24 15.52 8.51 21.74
CA GLY A 24 15.70 7.49 20.72
C GLY A 24 14.41 6.74 20.44
N VAL A 25 14.19 6.41 19.18
CA VAL A 25 13.08 5.56 18.74
C VAL A 25 13.60 4.52 17.73
N TYR A 26 13.19 3.27 17.88
CA TYR A 26 13.48 2.20 16.91
C TYR A 26 12.17 1.53 16.50
N PRO A 27 11.62 1.86 15.31
CA PRO A 27 10.32 1.37 14.88
C PRO A 27 10.37 0.09 14.01
N PHE A 28 11.56 -0.46 13.73
CA PHE A 28 11.75 -1.52 12.74
C PHE A 28 12.04 -2.91 13.35
N LEU A 29 11.45 -3.23 14.50
CA LEU A 29 11.54 -4.60 15.01
C LEU A 29 10.65 -5.53 14.16
N PRO A 30 11.10 -6.75 13.83
CA PRO A 30 10.27 -7.74 13.14
C PRO A 30 8.96 -8.08 13.87
N SER A 31 8.90 -7.84 15.18
CA SER A 31 7.69 -8.04 15.99
C SER A 31 6.60 -6.98 15.79
N GLY A 32 6.85 -5.93 14.99
CA GLY A 32 5.95 -4.78 14.85
C GLY A 32 5.90 -3.86 16.09
N LYS A 33 6.73 -4.12 17.10
CA LYS A 33 6.88 -3.24 18.28
C LYS A 33 7.83 -2.09 17.97
N ILE A 34 7.56 -0.95 18.58
CA ILE A 34 8.41 0.24 18.52
C ILE A 34 9.05 0.42 19.89
N LEU A 35 10.38 0.53 19.93
CA LEU A 35 11.10 0.83 21.17
C LEU A 35 11.33 2.33 21.27
N GLY A 36 11.04 2.91 22.42
CA GLY A 36 11.35 4.30 22.74
C GLY A 36 12.27 4.38 23.95
N SER A 37 13.34 5.16 23.86
CA SER A 37 14.23 5.44 24.98
C SER A 37 13.99 6.87 25.47
N ASP A 38 13.37 6.97 26.64
CA ASP A 38 13.08 8.20 27.35
C ASP A 38 14.12 8.43 28.47
N ARG A 39 14.53 9.69 28.65
CA ARG A 39 15.57 10.04 29.61
C ARG A 39 15.14 9.96 31.07
N GLN A 40 13.87 10.13 31.36
CA GLN A 40 13.32 10.16 32.72
C GLN A 40 12.57 8.88 33.05
N LYS A 41 11.82 8.36 32.08
CA LYS A 41 10.88 7.26 32.26
C LYS A 41 11.43 5.92 31.72
N GLY A 42 12.59 5.94 31.06
CA GLY A 42 13.30 4.73 30.64
C GLY A 42 12.76 4.14 29.33
N LEU A 43 12.51 2.83 29.31
CA LEU A 43 12.10 2.11 28.10
C LEU A 43 10.57 2.15 27.92
N TYR A 44 10.14 2.62 26.76
CA TYR A 44 8.79 2.45 26.24
C TYR A 44 8.75 1.35 25.19
N ILE A 45 7.67 0.58 25.21
CA ILE A 45 7.34 -0.39 24.16
C ILE A 45 5.96 -0.01 23.62
N PHE A 46 5.94 0.54 22.41
CA PHE A 46 4.70 0.86 21.72
C PHE A 46 4.35 -0.24 20.73
N ARG A 47 3.05 -0.32 20.42
CA ARG A 47 2.51 -1.00 19.26
C ARG A 47 1.52 -0.03 18.64
N LEU A 48 1.58 0.11 17.32
CA LEU A 48 0.52 0.79 16.60
C LEU A 48 -0.58 -0.23 16.33
N ASP A 49 -1.77 0.02 16.87
CA ASP A 49 -3.00 -0.67 16.47
C ASP A 49 -3.65 0.10 15.30
N LEU A 50 -2.80 0.59 14.40
CA LEU A 50 -3.22 0.99 13.07
C LEU A 50 -3.10 -0.24 12.18
N PRO A 51 -3.93 -0.38 11.13
CA PRO A 51 -3.54 -1.20 10.00
C PRO A 51 -2.25 -0.60 9.43
N VAL A 52 -1.11 -1.01 9.99
CA VAL A 52 0.18 -0.84 9.34
C VAL A 52 0.13 -1.89 8.25
N ASP A 53 -0.32 -1.51 7.06
CA ASP A 53 -0.22 -2.34 5.86
C ASP A 53 1.27 -2.66 5.64
N GLN A 54 1.73 -3.71 6.30
CA GLN A 54 2.93 -4.46 6.03
C GLN A 54 2.61 -5.66 5.12
N GLU A 55 1.34 -5.86 4.79
CA GLU A 55 0.95 -6.64 3.63
C GLU A 55 0.77 -5.64 2.50
N ASN A 56 1.76 -5.56 1.61
CA ASN A 56 1.53 -5.06 0.27
C ASN A 56 1.09 -6.30 -0.52
N PRO A 57 -0.21 -6.61 -0.57
CA PRO A 57 -0.65 -7.88 -1.14
C PRO A 57 -0.14 -7.96 -2.58
N GLN A 58 0.48 -9.07 -2.91
CA GLN A 58 1.07 -9.25 -4.22
C GLN A 58 -0.05 -9.51 -5.22
N VAL A 59 -0.30 -8.52 -6.07
CA VAL A 59 -1.17 -8.69 -7.22
C VAL A 59 -0.31 -9.12 -8.40
N HIS A 60 -0.50 -10.37 -8.84
CA HIS A 60 0.14 -10.87 -10.03
C HIS A 60 -0.71 -10.54 -11.27
N LEU A 61 -0.04 -10.08 -12.32
CA LEU A 61 -0.66 -9.75 -13.60
C LEU A 61 -0.11 -10.67 -14.68
N PHE A 62 -0.99 -11.27 -15.47
CA PHE A 62 -0.60 -12.11 -16.60
C PHE A 62 -1.47 -11.85 -17.82
N PRO A 63 -0.92 -11.88 -19.05
CA PRO A 63 0.51 -11.96 -19.35
C PRO A 63 1.26 -10.63 -19.06
N ASN A 64 2.51 -10.72 -18.62
CA ASN A 64 3.41 -9.58 -18.50
C ASN A 64 4.85 -9.96 -18.94
N PRO A 65 5.40 -9.39 -20.04
CA PRO A 65 4.78 -8.40 -20.93
C PRO A 65 3.52 -8.92 -21.64
N GLY A 66 2.57 -8.04 -21.95
CA GLY A 66 1.28 -8.41 -22.53
C GLY A 66 0.74 -7.40 -23.53
N ASN A 67 -0.30 -7.78 -24.28
CA ASN A 67 -0.94 -6.96 -25.31
C ASN A 67 -2.11 -6.11 -24.79
N GLY A 68 -2.18 -5.90 -23.47
CA GLY A 68 -3.19 -5.07 -22.82
C GLY A 68 -4.39 -5.86 -22.32
N GLU A 69 -4.65 -7.08 -22.78
CA GLU A 69 -5.61 -7.97 -22.13
C GLU A 69 -4.93 -8.67 -20.94
N LEU A 70 -5.33 -8.30 -19.72
CA LEU A 70 -4.69 -8.75 -18.49
C LEU A 70 -5.64 -9.56 -17.61
N THR A 71 -5.08 -10.58 -16.97
CA THR A 71 -5.69 -11.30 -15.85
C THR A 71 -5.01 -10.87 -14.55
N LEU A 72 -5.82 -10.48 -13.58
CA LEU A 72 -5.42 -10.04 -12.25
C LEU A 72 -5.63 -11.20 -11.27
N ASP A 73 -4.58 -11.63 -10.57
CA ASP A 73 -4.69 -12.56 -9.44
C ASP A 73 -4.88 -11.77 -8.13
N LEU A 74 -6.10 -11.85 -7.59
CA LEU A 74 -6.57 -11.12 -6.42
C LEU A 74 -6.77 -12.05 -5.21
N VAL A 75 -6.04 -13.17 -5.13
CA VAL A 75 -6.11 -14.12 -4.00
C VAL A 75 -5.91 -13.44 -2.64
N GLU A 76 -4.99 -12.46 -2.58
CA GLU A 76 -4.66 -11.75 -1.35
C GLU A 76 -5.62 -10.57 -1.04
N ILE A 77 -6.44 -10.14 -2.02
CA ILE A 77 -7.37 -9.01 -1.85
C ILE A 77 -8.79 -9.54 -1.63
N LYS A 78 -9.21 -9.61 -0.37
CA LYS A 78 -10.54 -10.10 0.05
C LYS A 78 -11.54 -8.94 0.19
N ALA A 79 -11.77 -8.20 -0.90
CA ALA A 79 -12.71 -7.08 -0.93
C ALA A 79 -13.87 -7.32 -1.92
N ALA A 80 -15.05 -6.79 -1.58
CA ALA A 80 -16.23 -6.84 -2.45
C ALA A 80 -16.14 -5.82 -3.60
N GLU A 81 -15.56 -4.66 -3.34
CA GLU A 81 -15.30 -3.61 -4.32
C GLU A 81 -13.81 -3.23 -4.28
N LEU A 82 -13.26 -2.95 -5.46
CA LEU A 82 -11.85 -2.65 -5.66
C LEU A 82 -11.71 -1.56 -6.73
N ASP A 83 -11.18 -0.41 -6.34
CA ASP A 83 -10.83 0.64 -7.29
C ASP A 83 -9.52 0.28 -8.00
N LEU A 84 -9.56 0.31 -9.33
CA LEU A 84 -8.43 0.05 -10.22
C LEU A 84 -8.02 1.36 -10.88
N LEU A 85 -6.79 1.80 -10.65
CA LEU A 85 -6.23 3.01 -11.23
C LEU A 85 -4.96 2.67 -12.01
N VAL A 86 -4.88 3.09 -13.26
CA VAL A 86 -3.72 2.84 -14.14
C VAL A 86 -3.02 4.15 -14.45
N PHE A 87 -1.72 4.18 -14.20
CA PHE A 87 -0.87 5.34 -14.45
C PHE A 87 0.18 5.02 -15.51
N ASP A 88 0.52 5.99 -16.35
CA ASP A 88 1.70 5.91 -17.22
C ASP A 88 3.00 6.13 -16.43
N SER A 89 4.16 5.97 -17.09
CA SER A 89 5.48 6.11 -16.47
C SER A 89 5.80 7.51 -15.94
N VAL A 90 5.01 8.52 -16.31
CA VAL A 90 5.13 9.90 -15.81
C VAL A 90 4.15 10.16 -14.65
N GLY A 91 3.33 9.17 -14.29
CA GLY A 91 2.37 9.24 -13.19
C GLY A 91 1.03 9.88 -13.57
N ARG A 92 0.73 10.04 -14.86
CA ARG A 92 -0.60 10.51 -15.29
C ARG A 92 -1.58 9.34 -15.28
N LEU A 93 -2.76 9.56 -14.71
CA LEU A 93 -3.85 8.59 -14.73
C LEU A 93 -4.38 8.42 -16.16
N VAL A 94 -4.33 7.21 -16.70
CA VAL A 94 -4.74 6.87 -18.08
C VAL A 94 -5.95 5.96 -18.15
N HIS A 95 -6.27 5.25 -17.07
CA HIS A 95 -7.47 4.41 -16.97
C HIS A 95 -7.90 4.30 -15.50
N ALA A 96 -9.21 4.21 -15.26
CA ALA A 96 -9.79 3.99 -13.95
C ALA A 96 -11.05 3.14 -14.09
N ASP A 97 -11.21 2.16 -13.21
CA ASP A 97 -12.36 1.24 -13.19
C ASP A 97 -12.67 0.80 -11.76
N VAL A 98 -13.87 0.26 -11.54
CA VAL A 98 -14.29 -0.34 -10.27
C VAL A 98 -14.64 -1.79 -10.51
N TYR A 99 -13.90 -2.69 -9.86
CA TYR A 99 -14.20 -4.11 -9.89
C TYR A 99 -15.10 -4.49 -8.72
N SER A 100 -16.29 -5.01 -9.02
CA SER A 100 -17.17 -5.63 -8.04
C SER A 100 -17.07 -7.16 -8.13
N ARG A 101 -16.75 -7.80 -7.01
CA ARG A 101 -16.63 -9.26 -6.92
C ARG A 101 -18.03 -9.89 -6.95
N ALA A 102 -18.44 -10.42 -8.10
CA ALA A 102 -19.76 -11.04 -8.29
C ALA A 102 -19.93 -12.36 -7.51
N ASP A 103 -18.85 -13.14 -7.38
CA ASP A 103 -18.83 -14.42 -6.67
C ASP A 103 -17.69 -14.44 -5.64
N ALA A 104 -18.00 -14.79 -4.39
CA ALA A 104 -17.03 -14.83 -3.27
C ALA A 104 -15.82 -15.77 -3.50
N HIS A 105 -15.87 -16.62 -4.53
CA HIS A 105 -14.84 -17.61 -4.85
C HIS A 105 -13.98 -17.27 -6.08
N SER A 106 -14.33 -16.24 -6.87
CA SER A 106 -13.46 -15.82 -7.97
C SER A 106 -12.35 -14.91 -7.45
N ASN A 107 -11.11 -15.40 -7.52
CA ASN A 107 -9.92 -14.58 -7.24
C ASN A 107 -9.31 -13.99 -8.51
N TRP A 108 -9.94 -14.21 -9.67
CA TRP A 108 -9.46 -13.69 -10.94
C TRP A 108 -10.39 -12.60 -11.46
N ALA A 109 -9.77 -11.58 -12.04
CA ALA A 109 -10.45 -10.52 -12.78
C ALA A 109 -9.73 -10.27 -14.11
N THR A 110 -10.44 -9.76 -15.10
CA THR A 110 -9.89 -9.38 -16.40
C THR A 110 -9.93 -7.88 -16.56
N LEU A 111 -8.88 -7.29 -17.13
CA LEU A 111 -8.76 -5.87 -17.41
C LEU A 111 -8.29 -5.67 -18.86
N ASP A 112 -9.02 -4.86 -19.63
CA ASP A 112 -8.67 -4.54 -21.02
C ASP A 112 -8.01 -3.15 -21.11
N LEU A 113 -6.70 -3.17 -21.30
CA LEU A 113 -5.83 -2.02 -21.56
C LEU A 113 -5.29 -2.03 -23.00
N SER A 114 -5.87 -2.81 -23.92
CA SER A 114 -5.40 -2.97 -25.31
C SER A 114 -5.35 -1.67 -26.11
N ARG A 115 -6.10 -0.64 -25.67
CA ARG A 115 -6.16 0.68 -26.30
C ARG A 115 -5.04 1.62 -25.85
N LEU A 116 -4.27 1.24 -24.83
CA LEU A 116 -3.16 2.05 -24.35
C LEU A 116 -1.95 1.91 -25.29
N PRO A 117 -1.13 2.96 -25.49
CA PRO A 117 0.10 2.84 -26.26
C PRO A 117 1.11 1.87 -25.62
N GLN A 118 2.05 1.36 -26.41
CA GLN A 118 3.19 0.58 -25.90
C GLN A 118 3.95 1.36 -24.82
N GLY A 119 4.24 0.69 -23.70
CA GLY A 119 4.96 1.33 -22.60
C GLY A 119 4.81 0.60 -21.27
N THR A 120 5.37 1.21 -20.23
CA THR A 120 5.26 0.75 -18.84
C THR A 120 4.13 1.48 -18.14
N TYR A 121 3.32 0.73 -17.42
CA TYR A 121 2.19 1.21 -16.64
C TYR A 121 2.25 0.71 -15.20
N PHE A 122 1.72 1.51 -14.29
CA PHE A 122 1.57 1.17 -12.89
C PHE A 122 0.09 1.01 -12.58
N LEU A 123 -0.29 -0.18 -12.12
CA LEU A 123 -1.65 -0.47 -11.67
C LEU A 123 -1.68 -0.33 -10.17
N LYS A 124 -2.66 0.44 -9.67
CA LYS A 124 -2.92 0.65 -8.27
C LYS A 124 -4.32 0.14 -7.94
N PHE A 125 -4.39 -0.60 -6.84
CA PHE A 125 -5.56 -1.28 -6.33
C PHE A 125 -5.91 -0.65 -4.98
N ILE A 126 -7.14 -0.20 -4.78
CA ILE A 126 -7.58 0.41 -3.51
C ILE A 126 -8.87 -0.25 -3.07
N TRP A 127 -8.92 -0.70 -1.81
CA TRP A 127 -10.12 -1.24 -1.18
C TRP A 127 -10.23 -0.73 0.26
N GLU A 128 -11.32 -1.06 0.96
CA GLU A 128 -11.60 -0.57 2.32
C GLU A 128 -10.44 -0.80 3.30
N ALA A 129 -9.79 -1.96 3.20
CA ALA A 129 -8.78 -2.40 4.16
C ALA A 129 -7.34 -2.15 3.71
N GLY A 130 -7.09 -1.61 2.51
CA GLY A 130 -5.70 -1.39 2.07
C GLY A 130 -5.50 -0.93 0.63
N VAL A 131 -4.22 -0.91 0.24
CA VAL A 131 -3.76 -0.51 -1.09
C VAL A 131 -2.65 -1.45 -1.58
N ALA A 132 -2.63 -1.73 -2.88
CA ALA A 132 -1.56 -2.45 -3.54
C ALA A 132 -1.17 -1.80 -4.87
N SER A 133 0.04 -2.07 -5.34
CA SER A 133 0.47 -1.61 -6.66
C SER A 133 1.40 -2.61 -7.33
N THR A 134 1.32 -2.70 -8.65
CA THR A 134 2.16 -3.58 -9.45
C THR A 134 2.46 -2.94 -10.81
N GLU A 135 3.52 -3.42 -11.47
CA GLU A 135 3.98 -2.91 -12.76
C GLU A 135 3.52 -3.83 -13.90
N PHE A 136 3.14 -3.23 -15.02
CA PHE A 136 2.77 -3.90 -16.26
C PHE A 136 3.53 -3.31 -17.46
N ILE A 137 4.04 -4.17 -18.33
CA ILE A 137 4.66 -3.78 -19.61
C ILE A 137 3.69 -4.14 -20.75
N HIS A 138 3.13 -3.11 -21.39
CA HIS A 138 2.31 -3.25 -22.59
C HIS A 138 3.20 -3.31 -23.83
N GLN A 139 2.96 -4.29 -24.71
CA GLN A 139 3.61 -4.44 -26.01
C GLN A 139 2.55 -4.51 -27.11
N ALA A 140 2.86 -3.97 -28.29
CA ALA A 140 2.01 -4.15 -29.47
C ALA A 140 2.03 -5.63 -29.90
N ASN A 141 0.90 -6.13 -30.39
CA ASN A 141 0.82 -7.43 -31.07
C ASN A 141 1.66 -7.44 -32.36
#